data_AF-A0A956GSY6-F1
#
_entry.id   AF-A0A956GSY6-F1
#
_cell.length_a   1.000
_cell.length_b   1.000
_cell.length_c   1.000
_cell.angle_alpha   90.00
_cell.angle_beta   90.00
_cell.angle_gamma   90.00
#
_symmetry.space_group_name_H-M   'P 1'
#
loop_
_entity.id
_entity.type
_entity.pdbx_description
1 polymer ?
#
loop_
_entity_poly.entity_id
_entity_poly.type
_entity_poly.pdbx_seq_one_letter_code
_entity_poly.pdbx_strand_id
1 'polypeptide(L)'
;MDPIPDRFLFVWTGRRFPYFARLAIESALIAEPTAEVELHLFGDHPVGAPHFEAVRRHDRVAVHAVEVGRVFDGLGVDPRALAIAYDRIPATAASARSNLIRYAVLARRGGIYLDTDVLVLRSMADLRRHDAFAGQEQVFVVDEHRVAGELAPWMIAPTAAWAAAWGLRRLDAALGRA
;
A
#
# COMPACT_ATOMS: atom_id res chain seq x y z
N MET A 1 13.23 -8.04 22.50
CA MET A 1 12.88 -7.06 21.46
C MET A 1 11.39 -6.85 21.53
N ASP A 2 10.94 -5.62 21.29
CA ASP A 2 9.52 -5.28 21.37
C ASP A 2 8.79 -5.86 20.15
N PRO A 3 7.58 -6.41 20.33
CA PRO A 3 6.79 -6.94 19.22
C PRO A 3 6.41 -5.82 18.23
N ILE A 4 6.16 -6.19 16.98
CA ILE A 4 5.66 -5.23 15.98
C ILE A 4 4.36 -4.60 16.51
N PRO A 5 4.24 -3.26 16.55
CA PRO A 5 3.05 -2.56 17.03
C PRO A 5 1.76 -3.00 16.32
N ASP A 6 0.63 -2.99 17.05
CA ASP A 6 -0.70 -3.34 16.53
C ASP A 6 -1.32 -2.21 15.71
N ARG A 7 -0.66 -1.82 14.63
CA ARG A 7 -1.14 -0.74 13.76
C ARG A 7 -0.82 -1.00 12.30
N PHE A 8 -1.74 -0.56 11.45
CA PHE A 8 -1.56 -0.54 10.01
C PHE A 8 -1.26 0.86 9.52
N LEU A 9 -0.25 0.96 8.65
CA LEU A 9 0.20 2.21 8.08
C LEU A 9 -0.15 2.21 6.59
N PHE A 10 -0.83 3.26 6.14
CA PHE A 10 -1.06 3.54 4.74
C PHE A 10 -0.47 4.89 4.38
N VAL A 11 -0.03 5.05 3.14
CA VAL A 11 0.36 6.37 2.60
C VAL A 11 -0.51 6.72 1.41
N TRP A 12 -0.85 7.99 1.26
CA TRP A 12 -1.61 8.47 0.12
C TRP A 12 -1.16 9.85 -0.33
N THR A 13 -1.21 10.08 -1.64
CA THR A 13 -1.05 11.40 -2.26
C THR A 13 -2.10 11.56 -3.35
N GLY A 14 -2.62 12.78 -3.49
CA GLY A 14 -3.57 13.15 -4.53
C GLY A 14 -4.95 13.52 -3.99
N ARG A 15 -5.65 14.32 -4.78
CA ARG A 15 -6.98 14.88 -4.44
C ARG A 15 -8.13 13.88 -4.55
N ARG A 16 -7.90 12.76 -5.26
CA ARG A 16 -8.87 11.68 -5.39
C ARG A 16 -8.62 10.67 -4.27
N PHE A 17 -9.68 9.98 -3.85
CA PHE A 17 -9.58 8.80 -2.99
C PHE A 17 -10.59 7.77 -3.49
N PRO A 18 -10.15 6.86 -4.38
CA PRO A 18 -11.03 5.87 -4.98
C PRO A 18 -11.59 4.88 -3.96
N TYR A 19 -12.65 4.17 -4.34
CA TYR A 19 -13.28 3.17 -3.49
C TYR A 19 -12.33 2.05 -3.05
N PHE A 20 -11.42 1.60 -3.92
CA PHE A 20 -10.46 0.54 -3.58
C PHE A 20 -9.54 0.95 -2.42
N ALA A 21 -9.18 2.23 -2.30
CA ALA A 21 -8.35 2.73 -1.19
C ALA A 21 -9.09 2.68 0.14
N ARG A 22 -10.39 2.96 0.12
CA ARG A 22 -11.27 2.74 1.27
C ARG A 22 -11.38 1.25 1.60
N LEU A 23 -11.60 0.39 0.61
CA LEU A 23 -11.70 -1.06 0.82
C LEU A 23 -10.44 -1.64 1.46
N ALA A 24 -9.25 -1.21 1.02
CA ALA A 24 -7.99 -1.63 1.62
C ALA A 24 -7.94 -1.35 3.13
N ILE A 25 -8.27 -0.13 3.52
CA ILE A 25 -8.29 0.28 4.93
C ILE A 25 -9.37 -0.46 5.72
N GLU A 26 -10.59 -0.54 5.20
CA GLU A 26 -11.70 -1.24 5.87
C GLU A 26 -11.41 -2.74 6.02
N SER A 27 -10.74 -3.36 5.04
CA SER A 27 -10.36 -4.78 5.14
C SER A 27 -9.39 -5.04 6.30
N ALA A 28 -8.43 -4.14 6.54
CA ALA A 28 -7.53 -4.22 7.69
C ALA A 28 -8.30 -4.09 9.02
N LEU A 29 -9.23 -3.13 9.10
CA LEU A 29 -10.06 -2.90 10.29
C LEU A 29 -11.00 -4.08 10.61
N ILE A 30 -11.46 -4.80 9.58
CA ILE A 30 -12.31 -5.99 9.70
C ILE A 30 -11.48 -7.20 10.13
N ALA A 31 -10.34 -7.42 9.48
CA ALA A 31 -9.47 -8.55 9.77
C ALA A 31 -8.78 -8.43 11.14
N GLU A 32 -8.57 -7.19 11.62
CA GLU A 32 -7.98 -6.88 12.91
C GLU A 32 -8.88 -5.93 13.73
N PRO A 33 -9.81 -6.48 14.52
CA PRO A 33 -10.80 -5.69 15.27
C PRO A 33 -10.20 -4.77 16.35
N THR A 34 -8.97 -5.03 16.79
CA THR A 34 -8.29 -4.26 17.84
C THR A 34 -7.25 -3.28 17.32
N ALA A 35 -6.80 -3.44 16.07
CA ALA A 35 -5.74 -2.62 15.51
C ALA A 35 -6.22 -1.20 15.18
N GLU A 36 -5.27 -0.26 15.27
CA GLU A 36 -5.42 1.10 14.76
C GLU A 36 -4.92 1.19 13.31
N VAL A 37 -5.45 2.14 12.55
CA VAL A 37 -4.97 2.48 11.21
C VAL A 37 -4.47 3.92 11.22
N GLU A 38 -3.26 4.14 10.73
CA GLU A 38 -2.73 5.47 10.43
C GLU A 38 -2.67 5.67 8.91
N LEU A 39 -3.38 6.69 8.41
CA LEU A 39 -3.32 7.13 7.01
C LEU A 39 -2.45 8.39 6.91
N HIS A 40 -1.29 8.26 6.28
CA HIS A 40 -0.30 9.32 6.13
C HIS A 40 -0.41 9.98 4.76
N LEU A 41 -0.86 11.23 4.74
CA LEU A 41 -1.05 12.02 3.53
C LEU A 41 0.20 12.84 3.23
N PHE A 42 0.72 12.75 2.01
CA PHE A 42 1.80 13.62 1.54
C PHE A 42 1.41 14.30 0.23
N GLY A 43 1.92 15.51 -0.02
CA GLY A 43 1.58 16.27 -1.21
C GLY A 43 0.12 16.74 -1.22
N ASP A 44 -0.60 16.47 -2.31
CA ASP A 44 -2.03 16.82 -2.44
C ASP A 44 -2.88 15.93 -1.52
N HIS A 45 -3.90 16.51 -0.87
CA HIS A 45 -4.77 15.79 0.05
C HIS A 45 -6.18 15.58 -0.53
N PRO A 46 -6.84 14.44 -0.26
CA PRO A 46 -8.16 14.10 -0.79
C PRO A 46 -9.34 14.67 0.03
N VAL A 47 -9.18 15.88 0.58
CA VAL A 47 -10.23 16.52 1.40
C VAL A 47 -11.50 16.68 0.58
N GLY A 48 -12.64 16.24 1.14
CA GLY A 48 -13.94 16.27 0.46
C GLY A 48 -14.21 15.08 -0.47
N ALA A 49 -13.25 14.19 -0.71
CA ALA A 49 -13.49 12.97 -1.47
C ALA A 49 -14.39 12.01 -0.65
N PRO A 50 -15.54 11.53 -1.15
CA PRO A 50 -16.52 10.80 -0.33
C PRO A 50 -15.96 9.57 0.42
N HIS A 51 -15.07 8.82 -0.22
CA HIS A 51 -14.48 7.62 0.39
C HIS A 51 -13.41 7.96 1.43
N PHE A 52 -12.64 9.04 1.24
CA PHE A 52 -11.73 9.55 2.26
C PHE A 52 -12.50 10.06 3.47
N GLU A 53 -13.58 10.80 3.22
CA GLU A 53 -14.47 11.31 4.26
C GLU A 53 -15.13 10.19 5.07
N ALA A 54 -15.38 9.03 4.47
CA ALA A 54 -15.87 7.85 5.17
C ALA A 54 -14.78 7.26 6.10
N VAL A 55 -13.58 7.05 5.54
CA VAL A 55 -12.43 6.49 6.27
C VAL A 55 -12.01 7.38 7.45
N ARG A 56 -11.87 8.70 7.25
CA ARG A 56 -11.40 9.63 8.30
C ARG A 56 -12.36 9.77 9.48
N ARG A 57 -13.61 9.33 9.34
CA ARG A 57 -14.64 9.38 10.40
C ARG A 57 -14.66 8.11 11.24
N HIS A 58 -13.90 7.10 10.86
CA HIS A 58 -13.82 5.86 11.61
C HIS A 58 -12.96 6.08 12.86
N ASP A 59 -13.46 5.71 14.04
CA ASP A 59 -12.81 6.01 15.34
C ASP A 59 -11.42 5.39 15.49
N ARG A 60 -11.14 4.32 14.76
CA ARG A 60 -9.83 3.63 14.73
C ARG A 60 -8.89 4.10 13.60
N VAL A 61 -9.25 5.15 12.87
CA VAL A 61 -8.43 5.70 11.79
C VAL A 61 -7.90 7.08 12.20
N ALA A 62 -6.58 7.18 12.35
CA ALA A 62 -5.89 8.45 12.49
C ALA A 62 -5.38 8.92 11.12
N VAL A 63 -5.57 10.20 10.81
CA VAL A 63 -5.05 10.81 9.57
C VAL A 63 -3.94 11.79 9.92
N HIS A 64 -2.79 11.64 9.28
CA HIS A 64 -1.61 12.46 9.53
C HIS A 64 -1.12 13.12 8.25
N ALA A 65 -0.88 14.42 8.28
CA ALA A 65 -0.12 15.07 7.22
C ALA A 65 1.37 14.78 7.40
N VAL A 66 2.05 14.47 6.29
CA VAL A 66 3.49 14.24 6.23
C VAL A 66 4.17 15.50 5.75
N GLU A 67 4.98 16.09 6.63
CA GLU A 67 5.90 17.17 6.27
C GLU A 67 7.12 16.57 5.57
N VAL A 68 7.11 16.54 4.24
CA VAL A 68 8.19 15.96 3.42
C VAL A 68 9.57 16.50 3.81
N GLY A 69 9.68 17.80 4.13
CA GLY A 69 10.95 18.42 4.52
C GLY A 69 11.52 17.94 5.86
N ARG A 70 10.76 17.18 6.65
CA ARG A 70 11.15 16.68 7.98
C ARG A 70 10.94 15.18 8.16
N VAL A 71 10.27 14.51 7.23
CA VAL A 71 9.90 13.10 7.36
C VAL A 71 11.12 12.19 7.47
N PHE A 72 12.26 12.60 6.90
CA PHE A 72 13.52 11.85 6.93
C PHE A 72 14.38 12.13 8.16
N ASP A 73 13.99 13.08 9.02
CA ASP A 73 14.78 13.49 10.17
C ASP A 73 14.80 12.41 11.28
N GLY A 74 16.00 12.07 11.75
CA GLY A 74 16.19 11.17 12.87
C GLY A 74 15.98 9.69 12.56
N LEU A 75 16.04 9.29 11.28
CA LEU A 75 15.90 7.88 10.85
C LEU A 75 17.18 7.03 11.01
N GLY A 76 18.24 7.57 11.63
CA GLY A 76 19.52 6.88 11.78
C GLY A 76 20.35 6.77 10.49
N VAL A 77 19.92 7.45 9.43
CA VAL A 77 20.63 7.59 8.14
C VAL A 77 20.72 9.07 7.77
N ASP A 78 21.54 9.42 6.78
CA ASP A 78 21.68 10.81 6.34
C ASP A 78 20.34 11.36 5.78
N PRO A 79 19.65 12.26 6.49
CA PRO A 79 18.37 12.80 6.05
C PRO A 79 18.51 13.64 4.78
N ARG A 80 19.68 14.25 4.55
CA ARG A 80 19.93 15.08 3.37
C ARG A 80 20.03 14.21 2.12
N ALA A 81 20.69 13.07 2.20
CA ALA A 81 20.76 12.11 1.10
C ALA A 81 19.37 11.61 0.69
N LEU A 82 18.51 11.29 1.67
CA LEU A 82 17.12 10.89 1.41
C LEU A 82 16.28 12.01 0.80
N ALA A 83 16.42 13.25 1.30
CA ALA A 83 15.74 14.41 0.72
C ALA A 83 16.17 14.64 -0.74
N ILE A 84 17.47 14.58 -1.04
CA ILE A 84 17.98 14.68 -2.42
C ILE A 84 17.43 13.56 -3.29
N ALA A 85 17.39 12.31 -2.79
CA ALA A 85 16.80 11.19 -3.52
C ALA A 85 15.32 11.42 -3.82
N TYR A 86 14.57 11.93 -2.85
CA TYR A 86 13.16 12.27 -3.00
C TYR A 86 12.93 13.39 -4.02
N ASP A 87 13.73 14.45 -3.99
CA ASP A 87 13.63 15.59 -4.90
C ASP A 87 14.03 15.27 -6.33
N ARG A 88 14.87 14.24 -6.53
CA ARG A 88 15.21 13.71 -7.86
C ARG A 88 14.06 12.94 -8.50
N ILE A 89 13.10 12.46 -7.73
CA ILE A 89 11.93 11.75 -8.25
C ILE A 89 10.94 12.80 -8.78
N PRO A 90 10.53 12.72 -10.07
CA PRO A 90 9.57 13.66 -10.62
C PRO A 90 8.28 13.72 -9.80
N ALA A 91 7.70 14.91 -9.64
CA ALA A 91 6.44 15.08 -8.91
C ALA A 91 5.29 14.25 -9.52
N THR A 92 5.37 13.94 -10.81
CA THR A 92 4.42 13.08 -11.54
C THR A 92 4.56 11.60 -11.19
N ALA A 93 5.70 11.16 -10.65
CA ALA A 93 5.98 9.78 -10.25
C ALA A 93 5.54 9.53 -8.80
N ALA A 94 4.26 9.76 -8.51
CA ALA A 94 3.68 9.64 -7.17
C ALA A 94 3.98 8.29 -6.48
N SER A 95 3.91 7.18 -7.21
CA SER A 95 4.23 5.84 -6.70
C SER A 95 5.70 5.70 -6.29
N ALA A 96 6.63 6.26 -7.07
CA ALA A 96 8.05 6.23 -6.70
C ALA A 96 8.33 7.10 -5.46
N ARG A 97 7.66 8.26 -5.33
CA ARG A 97 7.77 9.12 -4.14
C ARG A 97 7.20 8.44 -2.90
N SER A 98 6.09 7.71 -3.04
CA SER A 98 5.48 6.98 -1.91
C SER A 98 6.39 5.90 -1.36
N ASN A 99 7.32 5.34 -2.15
CA ASN A 99 8.31 4.37 -1.68
C ASN A 99 9.24 4.95 -0.60
N LEU A 100 9.68 6.20 -0.72
CA LEU A 100 10.51 6.80 0.32
C LEU A 100 9.68 7.19 1.55
N ILE A 101 8.46 7.69 1.34
CA ILE A 101 7.56 8.08 2.43
C ILE A 101 7.14 6.86 3.27
N ARG A 102 6.79 5.72 2.65
CA ARG A 102 6.40 4.52 3.39
C ARG A 102 7.50 4.01 4.31
N TYR A 103 8.76 4.03 3.86
CA TYR A 103 9.88 3.60 4.68
C TYR A 103 10.14 4.56 5.83
N ALA A 104 10.07 5.87 5.58
CA ALA A 104 10.24 6.88 6.63
C ALA A 104 9.13 6.80 7.70
N VAL A 105 7.88 6.62 7.27
CA VAL A 105 6.73 6.41 8.16
C VAL A 105 6.92 5.12 8.96
N LEU A 106 7.22 4.00 8.31
CA LEU A 106 7.41 2.69 8.97
C LEU A 106 8.56 2.73 9.98
N ALA A 107 9.69 3.35 9.63
CA ALA A 107 10.85 3.49 10.51
C ALA A 107 10.54 4.33 11.76
N ARG A 108 9.65 5.32 11.66
CA ARG A 108 9.28 6.21 12.77
C ARG A 108 8.14 5.67 13.64
N ARG A 109 7.20 4.95 13.04
CA ARG A 109 5.96 4.50 13.70
C ARG A 109 6.01 3.03 14.13
N GLY A 110 6.80 2.20 13.45
CA GLY A 110 6.66 0.75 13.52
C GLY A 110 5.29 0.28 13.03
N GLY A 111 5.02 -1.02 13.13
CA GLY A 111 3.75 -1.62 12.71
C GLY A 111 3.84 -2.26 11.33
N ILE A 112 2.72 -2.31 10.62
CA ILE A 112 2.60 -3.02 9.34
C ILE A 112 2.19 -2.03 8.27
N TYR A 113 3.10 -1.77 7.31
CA TYR A 113 2.74 -0.97 6.13
C TYR A 113 1.98 -1.81 5.11
N LEU A 114 0.89 -1.26 4.58
CA LEU A 114 0.12 -1.84 3.49
C LEU A 114 -0.09 -0.79 2.38
N ASP A 115 -0.05 -1.23 1.13
CA ASP A 115 -0.45 -0.38 0.01
C ASP A 115 -1.98 -0.23 -0.01
N THR A 116 -2.45 0.92 -0.51
CA THR A 116 -3.88 1.26 -0.55
C THR A 116 -4.69 0.47 -1.58
N ASP A 117 -4.10 -0.55 -2.20
CA ASP A 117 -4.75 -1.52 -3.09
C ASP A 117 -4.65 -2.97 -2.56
N VAL A 118 -4.13 -3.15 -1.34
CA VAL A 118 -4.05 -4.46 -0.67
C VAL A 118 -5.28 -4.72 0.18
N LEU A 119 -5.89 -5.90 0.01
CA LEU A 119 -6.98 -6.38 0.87
C LEU A 119 -6.44 -7.34 1.93
N VAL A 120 -6.72 -7.05 3.19
CA VAL A 120 -6.44 -7.94 4.32
C VAL A 120 -7.59 -8.91 4.48
N LEU A 121 -7.31 -10.19 4.26
CA LEU A 121 -8.32 -11.25 4.31
C LEU A 121 -8.38 -11.97 5.66
N ARG A 122 -7.30 -11.92 6.43
CA ARG A 122 -7.13 -12.63 7.70
C ARG A 122 -6.22 -11.84 8.63
N SER A 123 -6.33 -12.11 9.92
CA SER A 123 -5.46 -11.54 10.94
C SER A 123 -3.98 -11.81 10.63
N MET A 124 -3.15 -10.79 10.86
CA MET A 124 -1.69 -10.78 10.81
C MET A 124 -1.07 -10.81 12.21
N ALA A 125 -1.85 -11.00 13.29
CA ALA A 125 -1.37 -11.03 14.67
C ALA A 125 -0.16 -11.96 14.88
N ASP A 126 -0.17 -13.11 14.21
CA ASP A 126 0.93 -14.08 14.24
C ASP A 126 2.25 -13.55 13.67
N LEU A 127 2.19 -12.64 12.70
CA LEU A 127 3.39 -12.07 12.08
C LEU A 127 4.09 -11.07 13.00
N ARG A 128 3.38 -10.51 13.97
CA ARG A 128 3.90 -9.46 14.87
C ARG A 128 4.91 -9.96 15.90
N ARG A 129 5.05 -11.27 16.06
CA ARG A 129 6.05 -11.91 16.93
C ARG A 129 7.46 -11.95 16.31
N HIS A 130 7.57 -11.62 15.03
CA HIS A 130 8.84 -11.58 14.31
C HIS A 130 9.46 -10.19 14.39
N ASP A 131 10.78 -10.09 14.24
CA ASP A 131 11.48 -8.79 14.24
C ASP A 131 11.11 -7.94 13.02
N ALA A 132 10.93 -8.59 11.89
CA ALA A 132 10.44 -8.02 10.65
C ALA A 132 9.82 -9.12 9.77
N PHE A 133 8.91 -8.74 8.89
CA PHE A 133 8.43 -9.58 7.82
C PHE A 133 8.16 -8.73 6.56
N ALA A 134 8.12 -9.37 5.40
CA ALA A 134 7.77 -8.74 4.14
C ALA A 134 6.71 -9.58 3.43
N GLY A 135 5.75 -8.91 2.80
CA GLY A 135 4.81 -9.55 1.89
C GLY A 135 5.52 -9.97 0.60
N GLN A 136 5.06 -11.07 0.00
CA GLN A 136 5.49 -11.50 -1.32
C GLN A 136 4.31 -11.41 -2.28
N GLU A 137 4.49 -10.67 -3.38
CA GLU A 137 3.53 -10.61 -4.47
C GLU A 137 3.97 -11.53 -5.61
N GLN A 138 2.99 -12.20 -6.25
CA GLN A 138 3.22 -12.89 -7.51
C GLN A 138 2.97 -11.92 -8.66
N VAL A 139 4.04 -11.42 -9.26
CA VAL A 139 3.97 -10.48 -10.38
C VAL A 139 3.86 -11.25 -11.70
N PHE A 140 3.01 -10.76 -12.60
CA PHE A 140 2.88 -11.34 -13.92
C PHE A 140 4.14 -11.04 -14.74
N VAL A 141 4.86 -12.07 -15.18
CA VAL A 141 6.22 -11.95 -15.73
C VAL A 141 6.35 -11.04 -16.97
N VAL A 142 5.25 -10.83 -17.71
CA VAL A 142 5.24 -9.97 -18.90
C VAL A 142 4.72 -8.56 -18.61
N ASP A 143 4.41 -8.23 -17.36
CA ASP A 143 3.67 -7.01 -17.04
C ASP A 143 4.44 -5.74 -17.42
N GLU A 144 5.74 -5.69 -17.15
CA GLU A 144 6.61 -4.56 -17.52
C GLU A 144 6.62 -4.34 -19.04
N HIS A 145 6.86 -5.40 -19.82
CA HIS A 145 6.83 -5.36 -21.29
C HIS A 145 5.45 -4.94 -21.82
N ARG A 146 4.37 -5.48 -21.23
CA ARG A 146 2.99 -5.14 -21.58
C ARG A 146 2.69 -3.67 -21.34
N VAL A 147 3.13 -3.12 -20.20
CA VAL A 147 2.96 -1.70 -19.84
C VAL A 147 3.79 -0.79 -20.73
N ALA A 148 4.98 -1.24 -21.14
CA ALA A 148 5.82 -0.56 -22.12
C ALA A 148 5.24 -0.60 -23.56
N GLY A 149 4.15 -1.33 -23.80
CA GLY A 149 3.55 -1.50 -25.12
C GLY A 149 4.29 -2.48 -26.02
N GLU A 150 5.20 -3.28 -25.46
CA GLU A 150 5.94 -4.29 -26.20
C GLU A 150 5.07 -5.52 -26.44
N LEU A 151 5.23 -6.12 -27.62
CA LEU A 151 4.58 -7.36 -28.02
C LEU A 151 5.64 -8.32 -28.55
N ALA A 152 5.93 -9.37 -27.79
CA ALA A 152 6.92 -10.38 -28.15
C ALA A 152 6.31 -11.79 -28.11
N PRO A 153 6.70 -12.71 -29.03
CA PRO A 153 6.12 -14.05 -29.10
C PRO A 153 6.21 -14.86 -27.80
N TRP A 154 7.28 -14.69 -27.02
CA TRP A 154 7.45 -15.38 -25.74
C TRP A 154 6.40 -14.99 -24.69
N MET A 155 5.73 -13.85 -24.86
CA MET A 155 4.67 -13.37 -23.97
C MET A 155 3.35 -14.14 -24.15
N ILE A 156 3.18 -14.89 -25.25
CA ILE A 156 1.94 -15.61 -25.57
C ILE A 156 1.62 -16.66 -24.50
N ALA A 157 2.59 -17.51 -24.17
CA ALA A 157 2.40 -18.59 -23.21
C ALA A 157 1.99 -18.10 -21.80
N PRO A 158 2.72 -17.17 -21.15
CA PRO A 158 2.32 -16.65 -19.84
C PRO A 158 0.97 -15.92 -19.90
N THR A 159 0.68 -15.19 -20.98
CA THR A 159 -0.62 -14.50 -21.16
C THR A 159 -1.78 -15.48 -21.28
N ALA A 160 -1.62 -16.56 -22.05
CA ALA A 160 -2.64 -17.60 -22.15
C ALA A 160 -2.89 -18.29 -20.80
N ALA A 161 -1.82 -18.60 -20.05
CA ALA A 161 -1.93 -19.21 -18.73
C ALA A 161 -2.67 -18.29 -17.74
N TRP A 162 -2.32 -16.99 -17.72
CA TRP A 162 -3.00 -16.00 -16.89
C TRP A 162 -4.48 -15.86 -17.27
N ALA A 163 -4.81 -15.77 -18.56
CA ALA A 163 -6.19 -15.62 -19.04
C ALA A 163 -7.05 -16.85 -18.69
N ALA A 164 -6.49 -18.06 -18.80
CA ALA A 164 -7.15 -19.28 -18.39
C ALA A 164 -7.42 -19.31 -16.88
N ALA A 165 -6.40 -19.00 -16.06
CA ALA A 165 -6.55 -18.93 -14.61
C ALA A 165 -7.59 -17.88 -14.17
N TRP A 166 -7.59 -16.71 -14.81
CA TRP A 166 -8.60 -15.68 -14.58
C TRP A 166 -10.01 -16.15 -14.93
N GLY A 167 -10.17 -16.83 -16.08
CA GLY A 167 -11.45 -17.39 -16.53
C GLY A 167 -11.99 -18.44 -15.56
N LEU A 168 -11.13 -19.35 -15.09
CA LEU A 168 -11.50 -20.36 -14.09
C LEU A 168 -11.95 -19.71 -12.78
N ARG A 169 -11.20 -18.73 -12.26
CA ARG A 169 -11.59 -18.01 -11.03
C ARG A 169 -12.90 -17.25 -11.17
N ARG A 170 -13.16 -16.66 -12.34
CA ARG A 170 -14.45 -16.02 -12.66
C ARG A 170 -15.61 -17.02 -12.60
N LEU A 171 -15.41 -18.23 -13.12
CA LEU A 171 -16.41 -19.30 -13.05
C LEU A 171 -16.61 -19.77 -11.61
N ASP A 172 -15.54 -20.00 -10.85
CA ASP A 172 -15.65 -20.42 -9.44
C ASP A 172 -16.41 -19.40 -8.60
N ALA A 173 -16.13 -18.10 -8.80
CA ALA A 173 -16.83 -17.01 -8.12
C ALA A 173 -18.33 -16.95 -8.51
N ALA A 174 -18.66 -17.11 -9.79
CA ALA A 174 -20.04 -17.14 -10.26
C ALA A 174 -20.83 -18.35 -9.73
N LEU A 175 -20.13 -19.45 -9.44
CA LEU A 175 -20.69 -20.69 -8.89
C LEU A 175 -20.71 -20.72 -7.35
N GLY A 176 -20.22 -19.67 -6.67
CA GLY A 176 -20.20 -19.58 -5.21
C GLY A 176 -19.26 -20.58 -4.53
N ARG A 177 -18.20 -21.03 -5.23
CA ARG A 177 -17.24 -22.03 -4.73
C ARG A 177 -15.95 -21.42 -4.14
N ALA A 178 -15.94 -20.11 -3.91
CA ALA A 178 -14.80 -19.35 -3.41
C ALA A 178 -14.85 -19.15 -1.89
#